data_AF-R1FWI9-F1
#
_entry.id   AF-R1FWI9-F1
#
_cell.length_a   1.000
_cell.length_b   1.000
_cell.length_c   1.000
_cell.angle_alpha   90.00
_cell.angle_beta   90.00
_cell.angle_gamma   90.00
#
_symmetry.space_group_name_H-M   'P 1'
#
loop_
_entity.id
_entity.type
_entity.pdbx_description
1 polymer ?
#
loop_
_entity_poly.entity_id
_entity_poly.type
_entity_poly.pdbx_seq_one_letter_code
_entity_poly.pdbx_strand_id
1 'polypeptide(L)'
;MIVVESAGRSPGNAIEVVPVEIITKIFPARPSAVPGIREFVQECLAGAALAEAEEREVGNTILRALLTAAGPSGVLEVSCRKYPRRVEFDVLPSRAEEPPRVPPQPAGPDAPAASFAEWLAEALRSRGMSKETAAGELGVSPKTVSRWLGGRTEPRLRDLRRIEDRFGDVRLR
;
A
#
# COMPACT_ATOMS: atom_id res chain seq x y z
N MET A 1 -21.11 -13.13 12.96
CA MET A 1 -20.97 -14.58 12.67
C MET A 1 -21.10 -14.75 11.18
N ILE A 2 -19.98 -14.89 10.46
CA ILE A 2 -19.99 -15.23 9.04
C ILE A 2 -19.26 -16.56 8.94
N VAL A 3 -20.04 -17.60 8.67
CA VAL A 3 -19.56 -18.95 8.34
C VAL A 3 -19.39 -18.98 6.83
N VAL A 4 -18.20 -19.33 6.35
CA VAL A 4 -18.02 -19.77 4.97
C VAL A 4 -17.28 -21.09 5.04
N GLU A 5 -18.03 -22.19 4.88
CA GLU A 5 -17.45 -23.52 4.78
C GLU A 5 -17.25 -23.93 3.31
N SER A 6 -16.08 -24.56 3.12
CA SER A 6 -15.33 -25.04 1.95
C SER A 6 -16.02 -25.88 0.86
N ALA A 7 -15.38 -25.91 -0.32
CA ALA A 7 -15.17 -27.16 -1.08
C ALA A 7 -13.95 -27.10 -2.06
N GLY A 8 -12.84 -27.76 -1.66
CA GLY A 8 -11.82 -28.55 -2.42
C GLY A 8 -11.05 -27.97 -3.64
N ARG A 9 -9.78 -28.33 -3.97
CA ARG A 9 -8.65 -29.03 -3.31
C ARG A 9 -7.39 -28.86 -4.19
N SER A 10 -6.24 -28.54 -3.59
CA SER A 10 -4.90 -29.04 -3.98
C SER A 10 -4.05 -29.15 -2.70
N PRO A 11 -3.37 -30.27 -2.45
CA PRO A 11 -2.59 -30.47 -1.23
C PRO A 11 -1.24 -29.76 -1.38
N GLY A 12 -1.16 -28.51 -0.94
CA GLY A 12 0.09 -27.76 -0.99
C GLY A 12 0.04 -26.37 -0.38
N ASN A 13 -1.15 -25.76 -0.27
CA ASN A 13 -1.31 -24.54 0.51
C ASN A 13 -2.80 -24.37 0.85
N ALA A 14 -3.23 -24.87 2.02
CA ALA A 14 -4.57 -24.59 2.51
C ALA A 14 -4.63 -23.09 2.84
N ILE A 15 -5.50 -22.34 2.16
CA ILE A 15 -5.71 -20.93 2.48
C ILE A 15 -6.44 -20.88 3.82
N GLU A 16 -5.74 -20.42 4.86
CA GLU A 16 -6.32 -20.20 6.18
C GLU A 16 -6.81 -18.75 6.27
N VAL A 17 -8.11 -18.58 6.57
CA VAL A 17 -8.69 -17.26 6.83
C VAL A 17 -8.75 -17.05 8.33
N VAL A 18 -7.89 -16.16 8.84
CA VAL A 18 -7.83 -15.80 10.26
C VAL A 18 -8.36 -14.38 10.49
N PRO A 19 -9.13 -14.13 11.56
CA PRO A 19 -9.50 -12.77 11.93
C PRO A 19 -8.24 -12.01 12.39
N VAL A 20 -8.07 -10.81 11.87
CA VAL A 20 -6.96 -9.90 12.23
C VAL A 20 -7.54 -8.55 12.61
N GLU A 21 -7.17 -8.05 13.78
CA GLU A 21 -7.45 -6.68 14.19
C GLU A 21 -6.23 -5.82 13.86
N ILE A 22 -6.44 -4.69 13.18
CA ILE A 22 -5.38 -3.75 12.81
C ILE A 22 -5.65 -2.42 13.50
N ILE A 23 -4.68 -1.95 14.28
CA ILE A 23 -4.71 -0.67 14.97
C ILE A 23 -3.55 0.16 14.45
N THR A 24 -3.83 1.37 13.97
CA THR A 24 -2.81 2.26 13.40
C THR A 24 -2.81 3.59 14.14
N LYS A 25 -1.62 4.09 14.49
CA LYS A 25 -1.42 5.44 15.04
C LYS A 25 -0.29 6.14 14.29
N ILE A 26 -0.44 7.45 14.12
CA ILE A 26 0.56 8.31 13.47
C ILE A 26 1.30 9.11 14.53
N PHE A 27 2.62 9.15 14.41
CA PHE A 27 3.52 9.87 15.31
C PHE A 27 4.39 10.86 14.53
N PRO A 28 4.75 12.02 15.10
CA PRO A 28 5.76 12.87 14.47
C PRO A 28 7.11 12.15 14.44
N ALA A 29 7.87 12.28 13.35
CA ALA A 29 9.20 11.67 13.20
C ALA A 29 10.25 12.43 14.02
N ARG A 30 10.10 12.42 15.34
CA ARG A 30 10.96 13.11 16.32
C ARG A 30 11.28 12.18 17.49
N PRO A 31 12.46 12.31 18.12
CA PRO A 31 12.82 11.50 19.29
C PRO A 31 11.80 11.59 20.44
N SER A 32 11.14 12.74 20.60
CA SER A 32 10.10 12.95 21.61
C SER A 32 8.87 12.05 21.45
N ALA A 33 8.67 11.45 20.27
CA ALA A 33 7.56 10.52 20.02
C ALA A 33 7.86 9.09 20.50
N VAL A 34 9.12 8.74 20.75
CA VAL A 34 9.53 7.37 21.10
C VAL A 34 8.77 6.82 22.32
N PRO A 35 8.57 7.57 23.42
CA PRO A 35 7.80 7.06 24.56
C PRO A 35 6.36 6.71 24.18
N GLY A 36 5.69 7.55 23.39
CA GLY A 36 4.32 7.30 22.93
C GLY A 36 4.22 6.11 21.96
N ILE A 37 5.25 5.90 21.12
CA ILE A 37 5.33 4.71 20.26
C ILE A 37 5.47 3.44 21.13
N ARG A 38 6.32 3.48 22.17
CA ARG A 38 6.49 2.35 23.10
C ARG A 38 5.23 2.04 23.88
N GLU A 39 4.55 3.08 24.37
CA GLU A 39 3.25 2.95 25.04
C GLU A 39 2.22 2.28 24.11
N PHE A 40 2.13 2.72 22.86
CA PHE A 40 1.26 2.09 21.88
C PHE A 40 1.58 0.62 21.61
N VAL A 41 2.87 0.26 21.52
CA VAL A 41 3.30 -1.14 21.40
C VAL A 41 2.85 -1.96 22.61
N GLN A 42 3.00 -1.43 23.82
CA GLN A 42 2.60 -2.09 25.06
C GLN A 42 1.07 -2.26 25.19
N GLU A 43 0.30 -1.24 24.81
CA GLU A 43 -1.17 -1.32 24.71
C GLU A 43 -1.60 -2.47 23.79
N CYS A 44 -0.89 -2.63 22.67
CA CYS A 44 -1.17 -3.68 21.70
C CYS A 44 -0.85 -5.09 22.18
N LEU A 45 0.15 -5.23 23.04
CA LEU A 45 0.50 -6.49 23.70
C LEU A 45 -0.45 -6.85 24.85
N ALA A 46 -1.44 -5.99 25.15
CA ALA A 46 -2.39 -6.17 26.24
C ALA A 46 -1.71 -6.47 27.60
N GLY A 47 -0.55 -5.84 27.84
CA GLY A 47 0.22 -6.00 29.08
C GLY A 47 1.16 -7.21 29.11
N ALA A 48 1.29 -7.97 28.02
CA ALA A 48 2.35 -8.97 27.91
C ALA A 48 3.72 -8.30 27.79
N ALA A 49 4.68 -8.72 28.61
CA ALA A 49 6.04 -8.22 28.56
C ALA A 49 6.78 -8.79 27.34
N LEU A 50 7.50 -7.93 26.63
CA LEU A 50 8.46 -8.34 25.60
C LEU A 50 9.70 -8.94 26.26
N ALA A 51 10.33 -9.89 25.60
CA ALA A 51 11.69 -10.27 25.94
C ALA A 51 12.66 -9.11 25.63
N GLU A 52 13.76 -9.01 26.38
CA GLU A 52 14.81 -7.98 26.19
C GLU A 52 15.30 -7.87 24.73
N ALA A 53 15.41 -9.01 24.04
CA ALA A 53 15.81 -9.05 22.64
C ALA A 53 14.78 -8.37 21.71
N GLU A 54 13.49 -8.61 21.96
CA GLU A 54 12.38 -8.03 21.21
C GLU A 54 12.25 -6.53 21.49
N GLU A 55 12.40 -6.12 22.75
CA GLU A 55 12.40 -4.70 23.10
C GLU A 55 13.53 -3.93 22.40
N ARG A 56 14.72 -4.55 22.31
CA ARG A 56 15.86 -3.97 21.61
C ARG A 56 15.62 -3.91 20.09
N GLU A 57 14.98 -4.92 19.53
CA GLU A 57 14.59 -4.95 18.11
C GLU A 57 13.55 -3.87 17.77
N VAL A 58 12.52 -3.71 18.61
CA VAL A 58 11.52 -2.64 18.50
C VAL A 58 12.22 -1.28 18.55
N GLY A 59 13.12 -1.07 19.51
CA GLY A 59 13.89 0.18 19.63
C GLY A 59 14.73 0.49 18.39
N ASN A 60 15.43 -0.51 17.85
CA ASN A 60 16.23 -0.35 16.63
C ASN A 60 15.37 -0.05 15.40
N THR A 61 14.20 -0.68 15.30
CA THR A 61 13.26 -0.45 14.20
C THR A 61 12.70 0.96 14.23
N ILE A 62 12.28 1.44 15.41
CA ILE A 62 11.82 2.81 15.62
C ILE A 62 12.92 3.81 15.25
N LEU A 63 14.16 3.57 15.70
CA LEU A 63 15.29 4.45 15.40
C LEU A 63 15.54 4.55 13.88
N ARG A 64 15.54 3.42 13.16
CA ARG A 64 15.74 3.41 11.69
C ARG A 64 14.61 4.15 10.98
N ALA A 65 13.37 3.93 11.39
CA ALA A 65 12.22 4.62 10.81
C ALA A 65 12.27 6.13 11.05
N LEU A 66 12.60 6.56 12.28
CA LEU A 66 12.79 7.97 12.63
C LEU A 66 13.85 8.64 11.77
N LEU A 67 15.01 7.99 11.59
CA LEU A 67 16.08 8.51 10.74
C LEU A 67 15.67 8.60 9.27
N THR A 68 14.84 7.66 8.80
CA THR A 68 14.34 7.65 7.41
C THR A 68 13.30 8.75 7.16
N ALA A 69 12.44 9.02 8.14
CA ALA A 69 11.41 10.06 8.07
C ALA A 69 11.88 11.42 8.59
N ALA A 70 13.15 11.58 8.96
CA ALA A 70 13.65 12.79 9.60
C ALA A 70 13.38 14.05 8.75
N GLY A 71 12.79 15.07 9.37
CA GLY A 71 12.43 16.32 8.69
C GLY A 71 11.34 17.09 9.45
N PRO A 72 11.06 18.34 9.09
CA PRO A 72 10.11 19.19 9.80
C PRO A 72 8.67 18.66 9.78
N SER A 73 8.30 17.96 8.70
CA SER A 73 6.96 17.41 8.44
C SER A 73 6.93 15.88 8.36
N GLY A 74 8.01 15.20 8.77
CA GLY A 74 8.07 13.75 8.75
C GLY A 74 7.14 13.13 9.78
N VAL A 75 6.45 12.06 9.41
CA VAL A 75 5.63 11.27 10.33
C VAL A 75 5.97 9.78 10.21
N LEU A 76 5.72 9.05 11.28
CA LEU A 76 5.76 7.59 11.31
C LEU A 76 4.35 7.07 11.44
N GLU A 77 3.99 6.12 10.60
CA GLU A 77 2.80 5.32 10.76
C GLU A 77 3.19 4.02 11.48
N VAL A 78 2.60 3.80 12.66
CA VAL A 78 2.84 2.59 13.44
C VAL A 78 1.56 1.77 13.44
N SER A 79 1.65 0.58 12.86
CA SER A 79 0.53 -0.35 12.72
C SER A 79 0.78 -1.60 13.55
N CYS A 80 -0.25 -2.03 14.25
CA CYS A 80 -0.27 -3.19 15.11
C CYS A 80 -1.30 -4.17 14.57
N ARG A 81 -0.84 -5.34 14.12
CA ARG A 81 -1.65 -6.41 13.55
C ARG A 81 -1.75 -7.54 14.55
N LYS A 82 -2.91 -7.68 15.20
CA LYS A 82 -3.18 -8.70 16.20
C LYS A 82 -3.76 -9.94 15.53
N TYR A 83 -3.03 -11.04 15.61
CA TYR A 83 -3.48 -12.38 15.25
C TYR A 83 -3.82 -13.15 16.52
N PRO A 84 -4.56 -14.28 16.42
CA PRO A 84 -4.92 -15.08 17.59
C PRO A 84 -3.75 -15.58 18.45
N ARG A 85 -2.54 -15.72 17.87
CA ARG A 85 -1.35 -16.25 18.58
C ARG A 85 -0.12 -15.35 18.51
N ARG A 86 -0.20 -14.20 17.85
CA ARG A 86 0.96 -13.30 17.69
C ARG A 86 0.50 -11.87 17.41
N VAL A 87 1.36 -10.92 17.69
CA VAL A 87 1.18 -9.52 17.30
C VAL A 87 2.35 -9.14 16.41
N GLU A 88 2.06 -8.52 15.28
CA GLU A 88 3.07 -7.96 14.38
C GLU A 88 3.00 -6.44 14.43
N PHE A 89 4.16 -5.78 14.38
CA PHE A 89 4.28 -4.33 14.37
C PHE A 89 4.98 -3.88 13.09
N ASP A 90 4.38 -2.93 12.40
CA ASP A 90 5.00 -2.21 11.29
C ASP A 90 5.27 -0.77 11.71
N VAL A 91 6.47 -0.28 11.45
CA VAL A 91 6.86 1.12 11.66
C VAL A 91 7.31 1.68 10.32
N LEU A 92 6.41 2.41 9.66
CA LEU A 92 6.64 2.91 8.31
C LEU A 92 6.89 4.42 8.33
N PRO A 93 7.92 4.92 7.63
CA PRO A 93 8.06 6.35 7.39
C PRO A 93 6.96 6.78 6.41
N SER A 94 6.04 7.62 6.86
CA SER A 94 5.05 8.24 5.99
C SER A 94 5.50 9.68 5.73
N ARG A 95 5.94 9.96 4.50
CA ARG A 95 6.12 11.35 4.08
C ARG A 95 4.72 11.87 3.77
N ALA A 96 4.33 12.98 4.40
CA ALA A 96 3.22 13.78 3.89
C ALA A 96 3.48 13.97 2.38
N GLU A 97 2.53 13.56 1.55
CA GLU A 97 2.62 13.59 0.08
C GLU A 97 3.35 14.86 -0.36
N GLU A 98 4.55 14.68 -0.90
CA GLU A 98 5.26 15.78 -1.53
C GLU A 98 4.42 16.16 -2.76
N PRO A 99 3.92 17.41 -2.89
CA PRO A 99 3.13 17.79 -4.05
C PRO A 99 3.94 17.49 -5.32
N PRO A 100 3.34 16.89 -6.36
CA PRO A 100 4.10 16.35 -7.48
C PRO A 100 4.88 17.47 -8.17
N ARG A 101 6.22 17.42 -8.08
CA ARG A 101 7.10 18.29 -8.86
C ARG A 101 7.27 17.70 -10.27
N VAL A 102 6.67 18.41 -11.24
CA VAL A 102 7.12 18.61 -12.65
C VAL A 102 7.17 17.33 -13.54
N PRO A 103 6.67 17.42 -14.80
CA PRO A 103 6.39 16.25 -15.66
C PRO A 103 7.60 15.34 -15.93
N PRO A 104 7.36 14.01 -16.06
CA PRO A 104 8.42 13.04 -16.29
C PRO A 104 9.04 13.21 -17.68
N GLN A 105 10.37 13.24 -17.68
CA GLN A 105 11.21 12.99 -18.84
C GLN A 105 10.90 11.58 -19.37
N PRO A 106 10.80 11.35 -20.69
CA PRO A 106 10.37 10.06 -21.23
C PRO A 106 11.32 8.97 -20.79
N ALA A 107 10.82 8.07 -19.95
CA ALA A 107 11.52 6.86 -19.56
C ALA A 107 11.52 5.90 -20.76
N GLY A 108 12.61 5.17 -20.96
CA GLY A 108 12.70 4.16 -22.02
C GLY A 108 11.60 3.09 -21.92
N PRO A 109 11.38 2.31 -22.98
CA PRO A 109 10.23 1.41 -23.14
C PRO A 109 10.03 0.35 -22.03
N ASP A 110 11.05 0.09 -21.19
CA ASP A 110 11.02 -0.93 -20.14
C ASP A 110 11.03 -0.37 -18.70
N ALA A 111 10.93 0.95 -18.52
CA ALA A 111 10.92 1.54 -17.19
C ALA A 111 9.54 1.40 -16.52
N PRO A 112 9.45 0.95 -15.25
CA PRO A 112 8.18 0.88 -14.55
C PRO A 112 7.61 2.28 -14.34
N ALA A 113 6.29 2.41 -14.52
CA ALA A 113 5.59 3.69 -14.50
C ALA A 113 5.51 4.26 -13.08
N ALA A 114 5.66 5.57 -12.90
CA ALA A 114 5.58 6.17 -11.56
C ALA A 114 4.13 6.25 -11.04
N SER A 115 3.13 6.09 -11.91
CA SER A 115 1.72 6.01 -11.53
C SER A 115 0.86 5.23 -12.51
N PHE A 116 -0.33 4.82 -12.08
CA PHE A 116 -1.32 4.15 -12.94
C PHE A 116 -1.71 5.02 -14.15
N ALA A 117 -1.81 6.33 -13.97
CA ALA A 117 -2.15 7.27 -15.03
C ALA A 117 -1.11 7.27 -16.16
N GLU A 118 0.18 7.26 -15.79
CA GLU A 118 1.29 7.19 -16.74
C GLU A 118 1.34 5.85 -17.46
N TRP A 119 1.20 4.75 -16.70
CA TRP A 119 1.14 3.41 -17.27
C TRP A 119 0.00 3.29 -18.27
N LEU A 120 -1.21 3.75 -17.93
CA LEU A 120 -2.36 3.67 -18.81
C LEU A 120 -2.17 4.54 -20.05
N ALA A 121 -1.56 5.73 -19.91
CA ALA A 121 -1.24 6.58 -21.04
C ALA A 121 -0.26 5.90 -22.01
N GLU A 122 0.76 5.21 -21.49
CA GLU A 122 1.69 4.40 -22.27
C GLU A 122 1.00 3.20 -22.95
N ALA A 123 0.17 2.47 -22.20
CA ALA A 123 -0.56 1.31 -22.70
C ALA A 123 -1.53 1.65 -23.83
N LEU A 124 -2.12 2.86 -23.83
CA LEU A 124 -2.95 3.35 -24.93
C LEU A 124 -2.11 3.81 -26.13
N ARG A 125 -1.00 4.52 -25.88
CA ARG A 125 -0.14 5.07 -26.94
C ARG A 125 0.57 3.97 -27.72
N SER A 126 1.13 2.98 -27.03
CA SER A 126 1.77 1.81 -27.64
C SER A 126 0.84 1.01 -28.55
N ARG A 127 -0.47 1.06 -28.28
CA ARG A 127 -1.51 0.40 -29.08
C ARG A 127 -2.21 1.31 -30.10
N GLY A 128 -1.88 2.60 -30.15
CA GLY A 128 -2.56 3.59 -30.98
C GLY A 128 -4.05 3.76 -30.66
N MET A 129 -4.48 3.43 -29.44
CA MET A 129 -5.90 3.45 -29.05
C MET A 129 -6.34 4.82 -28.55
N SER A 130 -7.54 5.25 -28.97
CA SER A 130 -8.22 6.41 -28.40
C SER A 130 -8.86 6.09 -27.04
N LYS A 131 -9.19 7.14 -26.27
CA LYS A 131 -9.85 6.99 -24.96
C LYS A 131 -11.25 6.37 -25.09
N GLU A 132 -11.93 6.67 -26.19
CA GLU A 132 -13.27 6.18 -26.51
C GLU A 132 -13.23 4.67 -26.81
N THR A 133 -12.22 4.24 -27.56
CA THR A 133 -11.98 2.83 -27.87
C THR A 133 -11.64 2.06 -26.59
N ALA A 134 -10.74 2.60 -25.78
CA ALA A 134 -10.37 2.02 -24.49
C ALA A 134 -11.56 1.91 -23.52
N ALA A 135 -12.42 2.94 -23.50
CA ALA A 135 -13.64 2.93 -22.69
C ALA A 135 -14.60 1.82 -23.14
N GLY A 136 -14.75 1.61 -24.45
CA GLY A 136 -15.53 0.52 -25.03
C GLY A 136 -15.02 -0.86 -24.61
N GLU A 137 -13.71 -1.10 -24.76
CA GLU A 137 -13.06 -2.37 -24.38
C GLU A 137 -13.17 -2.67 -22.88
N LEU A 138 -13.15 -1.64 -22.03
CA LEU A 138 -13.24 -1.76 -20.58
C LEU A 138 -14.68 -1.80 -20.05
N GLY A 139 -15.67 -1.50 -20.89
CA GLY A 139 -17.07 -1.38 -20.50
C GLY A 139 -17.30 -0.24 -19.50
N VAL A 140 -16.57 0.87 -19.64
CA VAL A 140 -16.68 2.08 -18.81
C VAL A 140 -16.94 3.32 -19.67
N SER A 141 -17.23 4.46 -19.04
CA SER A 141 -17.40 5.71 -19.79
C SER A 141 -16.06 6.33 -20.20
N PRO A 142 -15.96 7.05 -21.34
CA PRO A 142 -14.75 7.81 -21.73
C PRO A 142 -14.32 8.85 -20.67
N LYS A 143 -15.30 9.36 -19.90
CA LYS A 143 -15.05 10.26 -18.76
C LYS A 143 -14.32 9.57 -17.62
N THR A 144 -14.61 8.29 -17.38
CA THR A 144 -13.93 7.47 -16.37
C THR A 144 -12.47 7.26 -16.77
N VAL A 145 -12.22 6.85 -18.02
CA VAL A 145 -10.86 6.70 -18.57
C VAL A 145 -10.09 8.02 -18.52
N SER A 146 -10.75 9.14 -18.83
CA SER A 146 -10.13 10.47 -18.74
C SER A 146 -9.76 10.88 -17.31
N ARG A 147 -10.52 10.47 -16.29
CA ARG A 147 -10.16 10.74 -14.89
C ARG A 147 -8.98 9.89 -14.44
N TRP A 148 -8.92 8.63 -14.89
CA TRP A 148 -7.79 7.74 -14.62
C TRP A 148 -6.50 8.25 -15.27
N LEU A 149 -6.55 8.62 -16.55
CA LEU A 149 -5.42 9.22 -17.27
C LEU A 149 -4.97 10.56 -16.67
N GLY A 150 -5.89 11.28 -16.02
CA GLY A 150 -5.58 12.53 -15.33
C GLY A 150 -5.16 12.35 -13.87
N GLY A 151 -5.04 11.12 -13.37
CA GLY A 151 -4.69 10.83 -11.97
C GLY A 151 -5.71 11.33 -10.94
N ARG A 152 -6.93 11.68 -11.35
CA ARG A 152 -7.94 12.27 -10.45
C ARG A 152 -8.67 11.23 -9.61
N THR A 153 -8.69 10.00 -10.09
CA THR A 153 -9.32 8.84 -9.45
C THR A 153 -8.59 7.60 -9.92
N GLU A 154 -8.51 6.56 -9.10
CA GLU A 154 -8.00 5.25 -9.51
C GLU A 154 -9.14 4.30 -9.92
N PRO A 155 -8.87 3.28 -10.76
CA PRO A 155 -9.86 2.26 -11.11
C PRO A 155 -10.22 1.41 -9.89
N ARG A 156 -11.45 0.89 -9.87
CA ARG A 156 -11.84 -0.10 -8.84
C ARG A 156 -11.24 -1.45 -9.17
N LEU A 157 -11.20 -2.36 -8.19
CA LEU A 157 -10.64 -3.71 -8.37
C LEU A 157 -11.22 -4.47 -9.58
N ARG A 158 -12.54 -4.37 -9.80
CA ARG A 158 -13.22 -4.97 -10.96
C ARG A 158 -12.71 -4.40 -12.31
N ASP A 159 -12.36 -3.12 -12.31
CA ASP A 159 -11.90 -2.41 -13.50
C ASP A 159 -10.42 -2.72 -13.72
N LEU A 160 -9.60 -2.78 -12.67
CA LEU A 160 -8.20 -3.24 -12.72
C LEU A 160 -8.08 -4.61 -13.35
N ARG A 161 -8.95 -5.57 -12.99
CA ARG A 161 -8.90 -6.91 -13.59
C ARG A 161 -9.14 -6.88 -15.10
N ARG A 162 -10.14 -6.12 -15.56
CA ARG A 162 -10.42 -5.95 -16.99
C ARG A 162 -9.28 -5.23 -17.70
N ILE A 163 -8.65 -4.29 -17.00
CA ILE A 163 -7.51 -3.53 -17.50
C ILE A 163 -6.31 -4.46 -17.67
N GLU A 164 -6.02 -5.35 -16.73
CA GLU A 164 -4.96 -6.36 -16.87
C GLU A 164 -5.25 -7.32 -18.03
N ASP A 165 -6.48 -7.85 -18.10
CA ASP A 165 -6.87 -8.80 -19.15
C ASP A 165 -6.75 -8.19 -20.57
N ARG A 166 -6.96 -6.88 -20.72
CA ARG A 166 -6.98 -6.19 -22.02
C ARG A 166 -5.69 -5.45 -22.36
N PHE A 167 -5.07 -4.84 -21.35
CA PHE A 167 -3.93 -3.95 -21.51
C PHE A 167 -2.62 -4.52 -20.97
N GLY A 168 -2.66 -5.67 -20.30
CA GLY A 168 -1.50 -6.32 -19.70
C GLY A 168 -1.26 -5.88 -18.27
N ASP A 169 -0.24 -6.48 -17.66
CA ASP A 169 0.09 -6.29 -16.25
C ASP A 169 0.46 -4.84 -15.89
N VAL A 170 -0.08 -4.35 -14.78
CA VAL A 170 0.15 -2.99 -14.30
C VAL A 170 1.46 -2.96 -13.50
N ARG A 171 2.55 -2.55 -14.14
CA ARG A 171 3.88 -2.46 -13.50
C ARG A 171 4.15 -1.05 -13.00
N LEU A 172 3.81 -0.81 -11.74
CA LEU A 172 4.11 0.44 -11.04
C LEU A 172 5.49 0.36 -10.36
N ARG A 173 6.17 1.51 -10.25
CA ARG A 173 7.44 1.68 -9.52
C ARG A 173 7.28 1.68 -8.02
#